data_AF-A0A956VXI1-F1
#
_entry.id   AF-A0A956VXI1-F1
#
_cell.length_a   1.000
_cell.length_b   1.000
_cell.length_c   1.000
_cell.angle_alpha   90.00
_cell.angle_beta   90.00
_cell.angle_gamma   90.00
#
_symmetry.space_group_name_H-M   'P 1'
#
loop_
_entity.id
_entity.type
_entity.pdbx_description
1 polymer ?
#
loop_
_entity_poly.entity_id
_entity_poly.type
_entity_poly.pdbx_seq_one_letter_code
_entity_poly.pdbx_strand_id
1 'polypeptide(L)'
;MMSLDRKTLEEGADWIAEMVSEELGGFIPSELCDLVIVTEEKIREEVGDPEMDHASMAARVMKVFEDDPDVPTQEGAVSEFIIREILHWEDEFRTMAGSPRSVRPS
;
A
#
# COMPACT_ATOMS: atom_id res chain seq x y z
N MET A 1 6.47 8.03 -16.36
CA MET A 1 5.27 7.60 -15.62
C MET A 1 4.71 8.85 -14.97
N MET A 2 3.44 9.21 -15.20
CA MET A 2 2.84 10.31 -14.43
C MET A 2 2.60 9.79 -13.02
N SER A 3 3.31 10.34 -12.05
CA SER A 3 3.03 10.08 -10.64
C SER A 3 1.77 10.85 -10.26
N LEU A 4 0.87 10.25 -9.49
CA LEU A 4 -0.19 11.00 -8.83
C LEU A 4 0.46 12.08 -7.95
N ASP A 5 -0.16 13.26 -7.88
CA ASP A 5 0.31 14.26 -6.94
C ASP A 5 -0.04 13.86 -5.51
N ARG A 6 0.73 14.38 -4.56
CA ARG A 6 0.65 13.99 -3.15
C ARG A 6 -0.76 14.19 -2.57
N LYS A 7 -1.48 15.23 -2.98
CA LYS A 7 -2.82 15.49 -2.45
C LYS A 7 -3.80 14.42 -2.90
N THR A 8 -3.72 13.98 -4.15
CA THR A 8 -4.52 12.87 -4.65
C THR A 8 -4.16 11.55 -3.95
N LEU A 9 -2.89 11.33 -3.59
CA LEU A 9 -2.51 10.14 -2.81
C LEU A 9 -3.07 10.18 -1.38
N GLU A 10 -3.07 11.35 -0.73
CA GLU A 10 -3.67 11.54 0.61
C GLU A 10 -5.19 11.29 0.57
N GLU A 11 -5.90 11.86 -0.40
CA GLU A 11 -7.33 11.57 -0.63
C GLU A 11 -7.58 10.08 -0.97
N GLY A 12 -6.62 9.45 -1.66
CA GLY A 12 -6.63 8.02 -1.96
C GLY A 12 -6.46 7.15 -0.72
N ALA A 13 -5.61 7.55 0.23
CA ALA A 13 -5.38 6.80 1.47
C ALA A 13 -6.65 6.71 2.33
N ASP A 14 -7.43 7.79 2.42
CA ASP A 14 -8.72 7.79 3.10
C ASP A 14 -9.71 6.82 2.42
N TRP A 15 -9.81 6.89 1.09
CA TRP A 15 -10.70 6.00 0.34
C TRP A 15 -10.27 4.53 0.44
N ILE A 16 -8.97 4.23 0.33
CA ILE A 16 -8.43 2.88 0.47
C ILE A 16 -8.72 2.33 1.87
N ALA A 17 -8.56 3.14 2.91
CA ALA A 17 -8.87 2.75 4.28
C ALA A 17 -10.34 2.36 4.46
N GLU A 18 -11.26 3.11 3.84
CA GLU A 18 -12.69 2.77 3.82
C GLU A 18 -12.91 1.40 3.16
N MET A 19 -12.34 1.17 1.98
CA MET A 19 -12.53 -0.08 1.24
C MET A 19 -11.95 -1.31 1.94
N VAL A 20 -10.72 -1.20 2.46
CA VAL A 20 -10.07 -2.31 3.19
C VAL A 20 -10.80 -2.60 4.50
N SER A 21 -11.27 -1.56 5.21
CA SER A 21 -12.05 -1.72 6.44
C SER A 21 -13.36 -2.47 6.19
N GLU A 22 -14.05 -2.12 5.09
CA GLU A 22 -15.29 -2.81 4.68
C GLU A 22 -15.03 -4.28 4.34
N GLU A 23 -14.01 -4.56 3.51
CA GLU A 23 -13.66 -5.93 3.07
C GLU A 23 -13.25 -6.83 4.24
N LEU A 24 -12.43 -6.32 5.16
CA LEU A 24 -11.89 -7.11 6.27
C LEU A 24 -12.81 -7.15 7.50
N GLY A 25 -13.89 -6.36 7.51
CA GLY A 25 -14.78 -6.25 8.67
C GLY A 25 -14.10 -5.69 9.92
N GLY A 26 -13.09 -4.84 9.73
CA GLY A 26 -12.24 -4.27 10.78
C GLY A 26 -12.02 -2.76 10.59
N PHE A 27 -11.20 -2.16 11.44
CA PHE A 27 -10.78 -0.76 11.28
C PHE A 27 -9.34 -0.71 10.78
N ILE A 28 -9.14 -0.13 9.59
CA ILE A 28 -7.84 0.19 9.03
C ILE A 28 -7.68 1.72 9.04
N PRO A 29 -6.67 2.28 9.72
CA PRO A 29 -6.43 3.71 9.72
C PRO A 29 -5.85 4.17 8.38
N SER A 30 -6.26 5.34 7.88
CA SER A 30 -5.74 5.88 6.62
C SER A 30 -4.25 6.23 6.70
N GLU A 31 -3.73 6.50 7.89
CA GLU A 31 -2.30 6.66 8.13
C GLU A 31 -1.49 5.39 7.81
N LEU A 32 -2.06 4.20 8.01
CA LEU A 32 -1.41 2.96 7.59
C LEU A 32 -1.41 2.84 6.06
N CYS A 33 -2.50 3.22 5.39
CA CYS A 33 -2.59 3.22 3.94
C CYS A 33 -1.57 4.18 3.31
N ASP A 34 -1.47 5.42 3.81
CA ASP A 34 -0.46 6.40 3.37
C ASP A 34 0.97 5.86 3.59
N LEU A 35 1.24 5.27 4.75
CA LEU A 35 2.54 4.70 5.06
C LEU A 35 2.91 3.56 4.10
N VAL A 36 1.97 2.68 3.75
CA VAL A 36 2.19 1.60 2.77
C VAL A 36 2.49 2.18 1.39
N ILE A 37 1.68 3.13 0.90
CA ILE A 37 1.85 3.77 -0.41
C ILE A 37 3.24 4.43 -0.52
N VAL A 38 3.60 5.25 0.47
CA VAL A 38 4.90 5.94 0.49
C VAL A 38 6.07 4.95 0.58
N THR A 39 5.91 3.87 1.33
CA THR A 39 6.96 2.85 1.49
C THR A 39 7.13 2.02 0.23
N GLU A 40 6.03 1.64 -0.41
CA GLU A 40 6.05 0.95 -1.70
C GLU A 40 6.75 1.79 -2.77
N GLU A 41 6.40 3.08 -2.90
CA GLU A 41 6.98 3.94 -3.94
C GLU A 41 8.51 3.97 -3.83
N LYS A 42 9.03 4.11 -2.60
CA LYS A 42 10.47 4.02 -2.33
C LYS A 42 11.05 2.66 -2.70
N ILE A 43 10.39 1.56 -2.34
CA ILE A 43 10.86 0.20 -2.68
C ILE A 43 10.92 0.01 -4.19
N ARG A 44 9.90 0.46 -4.94
CA ARG A 44 9.90 0.35 -6.42
C ARG A 44 11.04 1.16 -7.03
N GLU A 45 11.31 2.36 -6.52
CA GLU A 45 12.43 3.20 -6.96
C GLU A 45 13.79 2.56 -6.67
N GLU A 46 13.99 2.03 -5.47
CA GLU A 46 15.26 1.43 -5.04
C GLU A 46 15.55 0.10 -5.75
N VAL A 47 14.54 -0.75 -5.92
CA VAL A 47 14.69 -2.05 -6.59
C VAL A 47 14.74 -1.89 -8.11
N GLY A 48 14.14 -0.84 -8.66
CA GLY A 48 14.02 -0.63 -10.10
C GLY A 48 13.07 -1.60 -10.78
N ASP A 49 12.07 -2.11 -10.04
CA ASP A 49 11.07 -3.06 -10.54
C ASP A 49 9.66 -2.46 -10.43
N PRO A 50 9.23 -1.66 -11.43
CA PRO A 50 7.95 -0.97 -11.38
C PRO A 50 6.75 -1.92 -11.45
N GLU A 51 6.93 -3.16 -11.93
CA GLU A 51 5.85 -4.14 -12.11
C GLU A 51 5.83 -5.23 -11.01
N MET A 52 6.57 -5.04 -9.92
CA MET A 52 6.60 -5.96 -8.78
C MET A 52 5.19 -6.33 -8.30
N ASP A 53 4.95 -7.63 -8.15
CA ASP A 53 3.70 -8.22 -7.66
C ASP A 53 3.43 -7.85 -6.19
N HIS A 54 2.16 -7.86 -5.80
CA HIS A 54 1.73 -7.48 -4.45
C HIS A 54 2.28 -8.40 -3.37
N ALA A 55 2.45 -9.69 -3.63
CA ALA A 55 3.04 -10.60 -2.64
C ALA A 55 4.50 -10.21 -2.32
N SER A 56 5.32 -10.00 -3.36
CA SER A 56 6.70 -9.57 -3.20
C SER A 56 6.82 -8.17 -2.60
N MET A 57 5.95 -7.25 -3.00
CA MET A 57 5.92 -5.90 -2.45
C MET A 57 5.54 -5.90 -0.97
N ALA A 58 4.49 -6.62 -0.59
CA ALA A 58 4.02 -6.70 0.79
C ALA A 58 5.07 -7.29 1.73
N ALA A 59 5.80 -8.32 1.32
CA ALA A 59 6.91 -8.88 2.10
C ALA A 59 8.03 -7.84 2.33
N ARG A 60 8.31 -7.00 1.33
CA ARG A 60 9.32 -5.94 1.46
C ARG A 60 8.84 -4.78 2.33
N VAL A 61 7.59 -4.34 2.17
CA VAL A 61 6.98 -3.32 3.03
C VAL A 61 6.95 -3.81 4.48
N MET A 62 6.53 -5.05 4.71
CA MET A 62 6.52 -5.64 6.06
C MET A 62 7.91 -5.63 6.68
N LYS A 63 8.95 -6.01 5.92
CA LYS A 63 10.33 -5.93 6.39
C LYS A 63 10.74 -4.50 6.78
N VAL A 64 10.37 -3.50 5.99
CA VAL A 64 10.63 -2.09 6.34
C VAL A 64 9.92 -1.70 7.63
N PHE A 65 8.68 -2.14 7.82
CA PHE A 65 7.92 -1.86 9.04
C PHE A 65 8.43 -2.62 10.26
N GLU A 66 8.98 -3.82 10.10
CA GLU A 66 9.62 -4.58 11.19
C GLU A 66 10.93 -3.94 11.64
N ASP A 67 11.64 -3.28 10.73
CA ASP A 67 12.86 -2.53 11.01
C ASP A 67 12.58 -1.14 11.62
N ASP A 68 11.31 -0.68 11.62
CA ASP A 68 10.87 0.60 12.20
C ASP A 68 10.21 0.39 13.58
N PRO A 69 10.84 0.85 14.69
CA PRO A 69 10.30 0.66 16.03
C PRO A 69 9.00 1.45 16.29
N ASP A 70 8.67 2.44 15.45
CA ASP A 70 7.46 3.26 15.60
C ASP A 70 6.23 2.60 14.94
N VAL A 71 6.41 1.52 14.17
CA VAL A 71 5.30 0.77 13.54
C VAL A 71 4.98 -0.49 14.37
N PRO A 72 3.74 -0.65 14.87
CA PRO A 72 3.37 -1.75 15.76
C PRO A 72 3.15 -3.09 15.01
N THR A 73 4.20 -3.62 14.38
CA THR A 73 4.17 -4.91 13.66
C THR A 73 4.08 -6.12 14.60
N GLN A 74 4.64 -6.02 15.80
CA GLN A 74 4.80 -7.13 16.75
C GLN A 74 3.49 -7.61 17.39
N GLU A 75 2.44 -6.77 17.42
CA GLU A 75 1.14 -7.11 18.00
C GLU A 75 0.18 -7.78 16.99
N GLY A 76 0.64 -8.01 15.75
CA GLY A 76 -0.20 -8.57 14.67
C GLY A 76 -1.22 -7.58 14.11
N ALA A 77 -1.15 -6.31 14.52
CA ALA A 77 -1.99 -5.22 14.01
C ALA A 77 -1.70 -4.92 12.53
N VAL A 78 -0.47 -5.16 12.09
CA VAL A 78 -0.04 -5.05 10.68
C VAL A 78 0.51 -6.40 10.23
N SER A 79 0.13 -6.83 9.03
CA SER A 79 0.59 -8.08 8.44
C SER A 79 0.73 -7.95 6.92
N GLU A 80 1.51 -8.83 6.30
CA GLU A 80 1.60 -8.91 4.83
C GLU A 80 0.24 -9.13 4.14
N PHE A 81 -0.72 -9.75 4.84
CA PHE A 81 -2.08 -9.88 4.33
C PHE A 81 -2.77 -8.52 4.21
N ILE A 82 -2.77 -7.73 5.30
CA ILE A 82 -3.35 -6.38 5.29
C ILE A 82 -2.64 -5.48 4.26
N ILE A 83 -1.31 -5.56 4.18
CA ILE A 83 -0.53 -4.78 3.21
C ILE A 83 -0.94 -5.14 1.77
N ARG A 84 -1.13 -6.43 1.44
CA ARG A 84 -1.59 -6.84 0.10
C ARG A 84 -2.96 -6.27 -0.25
N GLU A 85 -3.89 -6.25 0.69
CA GLU A 85 -5.21 -5.66 0.47
C GLU A 85 -5.11 -4.16 0.21
N ILE A 86 -4.28 -3.44 0.97
CA ILE A 86 -4.01 -2.02 0.73
C ILE A 86 -3.44 -1.80 -0.68
N LEU A 87 -2.44 -2.59 -1.09
CA LEU A 87 -1.83 -2.50 -2.43
C LEU A 87 -2.84 -2.78 -3.55
N HIS A 88 -3.74 -3.75 -3.34
CA HIS A 88 -4.82 -4.05 -4.28
C HIS A 88 -5.76 -2.85 -4.45
N TRP A 89 -6.24 -2.28 -3.35
CA TRP A 89 -7.14 -1.13 -3.40
C TRP A 89 -6.46 0.13 -3.92
N GLU A 90 -5.15 0.28 -3.73
CA GLU A 90 -4.38 1.34 -4.38
C GLU A 90 -4.39 1.21 -5.91
N ASP A 91 -4.28 0.00 -6.46
CA ASP A 91 -4.40 -0.22 -7.91
C ASP A 91 -5.77 0.18 -8.45
N GLU A 92 -6.84 -0.17 -7.72
CA GLU A 92 -8.20 0.24 -8.05
C GLU A 92 -8.34 1.77 -7.99
N PHE A 93 -7.80 2.41 -6.94
CA PHE A 93 -7.77 3.87 -6.81
C PHE A 93 -7.02 4.52 -7.98
N ARG A 94 -5.81 4.06 -8.29
CA ARG A 94 -4.98 4.57 -9.39
C ARG A 94 -5.71 4.43 -10.73
N THR A 95 -6.43 3.33 -10.93
CA THR A 95 -7.25 3.12 -12.13
C THR A 95 -8.38 4.14 -12.23
N MET A 96 -9.12 4.37 -11.14
CA MET A 96 -10.18 5.38 -11.09
C MET A 96 -9.65 6.82 -11.27
N ALA A 97 -8.45 7.10 -10.74
CA ALA A 97 -7.76 8.37 -10.88
C ALA A 97 -7.14 8.59 -12.28
N GLY A 98 -7.30 7.64 -13.21
CA GLY A 98 -6.80 7.75 -14.58
C GLY A 98 -5.30 7.53 -14.73
N SER A 99 -4.66 6.93 -13.72
CA SER A 99 -3.23 6.60 -13.71
C SER A 99 -2.98 5.12 -13.38
N PRO A 100 -3.59 4.17 -14.11
CA PRO A 100 -3.42 2.74 -13.84
C PRO A 100 -1.94 2.34 -13.91
N ARG A 101 -1.50 1.48 -12.99
CA ARG A 101 -0.17 0.86 -13.03
C ARG A 101 -0.28 -0.61 -13.46
N SER A 102 0.81 -1.13 -14.02
CA SER A 102 0.90 -2.56 -14.34
C SER A 102 1.61 -3.27 -13.20
N VAL A 103 0.95 -4.28 -12.65
CA VAL A 103 1.47 -5.13 -11.57
C VAL A 103 1.40 -6.57 -12.04
N ARG A 104 2.47 -7.35 -11.81
CA ARG A 104 2.47 -8.79 -12.13
C ARG A 104 1.49 -9.53 -11.21
N PRO A 105 0.79 -10.57 -11.71
CA PRO A 105 -0.07 -11.40 -10.87
C PRO A 105 0.70 -12.00 -9.69
N SER A 106 0.07 -12.00 -8.51
CA SER A 106 0.57 -12.64 -7.28
C SER A 106 0.01 -14.04 -7.09
#